data_AF-A0A9E7PQI5-F1
#
_entry.id   AF-A0A9E7PQI5-F1
#
_cell.length_a   1.000
_cell.length_b   1.000
_cell.length_c   1.000
_cell.angle_alpha   90.00
_cell.angle_beta   90.00
_cell.angle_gamma   90.00
#
_symmetry.space_group_name_H-M   'P 1'
#
loop_
_entity.id
_entity.type
_entity.pdbx_description
1 polymer ?
#
loop_
_entity_poly.entity_id
_entity_poly.type
_entity_poly.pdbx_seq_one_letter_code
_entity_poly.pdbx_strand_id
1 'polypeptide(L)'
;MGRLKVFIVSYDVSDPKRLYRVHKTMKGFGDPIHYSVFRCNLSDKDKIELIAILSEIIKHDEDRIMIIDLGFACGDVDNRIDLIGVHPEENNNQAIIF
;
A
#
# COMPACT_ATOMS: atom_id res chain seq x y z
N MET A 1 -15.58 12.52 9.69
CA MET A 1 -15.09 11.50 8.74
C MET A 1 -14.05 12.17 7.84
N GLY A 2 -12.77 11.84 7.97
CA GLY A 2 -11.73 12.41 7.08
C GLY A 2 -11.94 11.93 5.65
N ARG A 3 -11.70 12.78 4.65
CA ARG A 3 -11.73 12.35 3.24
C ARG A 3 -10.58 11.37 3.00
N LEU A 4 -10.91 10.19 2.50
CA LEU A 4 -9.92 9.20 2.08
C LEU A 4 -9.24 9.64 0.80
N LYS A 5 -7.94 9.39 0.72
CA LYS A 5 -7.13 9.54 -0.48
C LYS A 5 -6.55 8.19 -0.88
N VAL A 6 -6.37 8.02 -2.16
CA VAL A 6 -5.74 6.83 -2.73
C VAL A 6 -4.24 7.08 -2.83
N PHE A 7 -3.47 6.15 -2.31
CA PHE A 7 -2.02 6.16 -2.39
C PHE A 7 -1.50 4.91 -3.09
N ILE A 8 -0.43 5.07 -3.85
CA ILE A 8 0.43 3.96 -4.25
C ILE A 8 1.65 3.96 -3.34
N VAL A 9 1.88 2.83 -2.69
CA VAL A 9 3.03 2.62 -1.82
C VAL A 9 3.86 1.50 -2.42
N SER A 10 5.08 1.81 -2.83
CA SER A 10 6.04 0.82 -3.28
C SER A 10 7.24 0.77 -2.36
N TYR A 11 7.86 -0.40 -2.23
CA TYR A 11 9.06 -0.57 -1.43
C TYR A 11 10.13 -1.37 -2.18
N ASP A 12 11.37 -1.08 -1.86
CA ASP A 12 12.55 -1.83 -2.28
C ASP A 12 13.38 -2.12 -1.03
N VAL A 13 13.33 -3.37 -0.57
CA VAL A 13 13.85 -3.80 0.74
C VAL A 13 14.77 -4.97 0.52
N SER A 14 16.02 -4.81 0.94
CA SER A 14 17.10 -5.74 0.60
C SER A 14 17.14 -6.99 1.49
N ASP A 15 16.73 -6.85 2.77
CA ASP A 15 16.74 -7.96 3.73
C ASP A 15 15.41 -8.73 3.77
N PRO A 16 15.42 -10.07 3.65
CA PRO A 16 14.20 -10.89 3.65
C PRO A 16 13.34 -10.77 4.91
N LYS A 17 13.94 -10.56 6.10
CA LYS A 17 13.18 -10.44 7.36
C LYS A 17 12.46 -9.08 7.43
N ARG A 18 13.14 -7.99 7.04
CA ARG A 18 12.52 -6.67 6.92
C ARG A 18 11.45 -6.66 5.84
N LEU A 19 11.71 -7.28 4.69
CA LEU A 19 10.74 -7.42 3.59
C LEU A 19 9.46 -8.11 4.06
N TYR A 20 9.58 -9.24 4.78
CA TYR A 20 8.41 -9.92 5.35
C TYR A 20 7.62 -9.02 6.31
N ARG A 21 8.32 -8.28 7.18
CA ARG A 21 7.68 -7.34 8.11
C ARG A 21 6.97 -6.20 7.38
N VAL A 22 7.62 -5.57 6.40
CA VAL A 22 7.03 -4.51 5.56
C VAL A 22 5.78 -5.04 4.86
N HIS A 23 5.88 -6.16 4.15
CA HIS A 23 4.75 -6.72 3.41
C HIS A 23 3.58 -7.09 4.33
N LYS A 24 3.86 -7.64 5.52
CA LYS A 24 2.84 -7.94 6.52
C LYS A 24 2.16 -6.68 7.06
N THR A 25 2.92 -5.62 7.34
CA THR A 25 2.37 -4.33 7.74
C THR A 25 1.49 -3.74 6.65
N MET A 26 1.95 -3.75 5.40
CA MET A 26 1.22 -3.15 4.27
C MET A 26 -0.16 -3.76 4.06
N LYS A 27 -0.35 -5.06 4.32
CA LYS A 27 -1.67 -5.73 4.28
C LYS A 27 -2.69 -5.17 5.26
N GLY A 28 -2.26 -4.46 6.31
CA GLY A 28 -3.16 -3.74 7.22
C GLY A 28 -3.62 -2.38 6.71
N PHE A 29 -2.95 -1.82 5.69
CA PHE A 29 -3.18 -0.46 5.19
C PHE A 29 -3.67 -0.42 3.74
N GLY A 30 -3.60 -1.52 3.00
CA GLY A 30 -4.11 -1.60 1.64
C GLY A 30 -3.91 -2.95 0.98
N ASP A 31 -4.20 -2.97 -0.32
CA ASP A 31 -4.25 -4.18 -1.13
C ASP A 31 -2.99 -4.28 -2.00
N PRO A 32 -2.35 -5.46 -2.09
CA PRO A 32 -1.21 -5.66 -2.97
C PRO A 32 -1.66 -5.65 -4.44
N ILE A 33 -0.99 -4.83 -5.26
CA ILE A 33 -1.18 -4.81 -6.73
C ILE A 33 0.01 -5.39 -7.49
N HIS A 34 1.20 -5.36 -6.87
CA HIS A 34 2.37 -6.14 -7.26
C HIS A 34 3.08 -6.67 -6.00
N TYR A 35 4.10 -7.52 -6.17
CA TYR A 35 4.86 -8.08 -5.04
C TYR A 35 5.39 -7.01 -4.08
N SER A 36 5.84 -5.87 -4.61
CA SER A 36 6.37 -4.75 -3.83
C SER A 36 5.60 -3.44 -3.99
N VAL A 37 4.33 -3.51 -4.39
CA VAL A 37 3.48 -2.33 -4.61
C VAL A 37 2.07 -2.56 -4.06
N PHE A 38 1.58 -1.62 -3.28
CA PHE A 38 0.25 -1.63 -2.67
C PHE A 38 -0.55 -0.40 -3.08
N ARG A 39 -1.86 -0.57 -3.20
CA ARG A 39 -2.86 0.50 -3.29
C ARG A 39 -3.50 0.67 -1.91
N CYS A 40 -3.46 1.87 -1.36
CA CYS A 40 -3.94 2.16 -0.01
C CYS A 40 -4.99 3.28 -0.05
N ASN A 41 -6.13 3.07 0.60
CA ASN A 41 -7.12 4.12 0.85
C ASN A 41 -6.93 4.64 2.28
N LEU A 42 -6.25 5.78 2.41
CA LEU A 42 -5.80 6.29 3.71
C LEU A 42 -6.43 7.64 4.02
N SER A 43 -6.78 7.87 5.28
CA SER A 43 -6.88 9.23 5.80
C SER A 43 -5.49 9.83 6.03
N ASP A 44 -5.40 11.15 6.26
CA ASP A 44 -4.12 11.78 6.59
C ASP A 44 -3.49 11.18 7.87
N LYS A 45 -4.32 10.75 8.83
CA LYS A 45 -3.86 10.08 10.06
C LYS A 45 -3.27 8.71 9.73
N ASP A 46 -3.96 7.90 8.95
CA ASP A 46 -3.50 6.55 8.60
C ASP A 46 -2.21 6.61 7.79
N LYS A 47 -2.04 7.63 6.94
CA LYS A 47 -0.79 7.88 6.22
C LYS A 47 0.37 8.16 7.17
N ILE A 48 0.16 9.02 8.18
CA ILE A 48 1.21 9.33 9.17
C ILE A 48 1.57 8.08 9.97
N GLU A 49 0.57 7.31 10.39
CA GLU A 49 0.77 6.05 11.12
C GLU A 49 1.54 5.02 10.28
N LEU A 50 1.16 4.85 9.01
CA LEU A 50 1.87 3.99 8.07
C LEU A 50 3.35 4.39 7.94
N ILE A 51 3.63 5.67 7.75
CA ILE A 51 5.00 6.19 7.63
C ILE A 51 5.80 5.91 8.90
N ALA A 52 5.21 6.17 10.07
CA ALA A 52 5.86 5.93 11.36
C ALA A 52 6.22 4.45 11.53
N ILE A 53 5.27 3.53 11.31
CA ILE A 53 5.50 2.10 11.47
C ILE A 53 6.56 1.59 10.47
N LEU A 54 6.48 1.99 9.21
CA LEU A 54 7.44 1.55 8.19
C LEU A 54 8.85 2.07 8.48
N SER A 55 8.98 3.31 9.00
CA SER A 55 10.26 3.91 9.36
C SER A 55 11.00 3.15 10.48
N GLU A 56 10.26 2.47 11.35
CA GLU A 56 10.80 1.59 12.41
C GLU A 56 11.18 0.18 11.91
N ILE A 57 10.66 -0.23 10.75
CA ILE A 57 10.91 -1.56 10.19
C ILE A 57 12.12 -1.53 9.25
N ILE A 58 12.23 -0.50 8.42
CA ILE A 58 13.25 -0.40 7.38
C ILE A 58 14.61 0.02 7.93
N LYS A 59 15.65 -0.31 7.18
CA LYS A 59 16.99 0.24 7.38
C LYS A 59 17.22 1.34 6.36
N HIS A 60 17.21 2.60 6.80
CA HIS A 60 17.15 3.80 5.93
C HIS A 60 18.34 3.96 4.97
N ASP A 61 19.47 3.31 5.24
CA ASP A 61 20.66 3.30 4.37
C ASP A 61 20.66 2.16 3.33
N GLU A 62 19.72 1.23 3.40
CA GLU A 62 19.63 0.05 2.51
C GLU A 62 18.28 -0.08 1.79
N ASP A 63 17.21 0.44 2.40
CA ASP A 63 15.85 0.21 1.97
C ASP A 63 15.19 1.53 1.53
N ARG A 64 14.23 1.43 0.61
CA ARG A 64 13.51 2.59 0.07
C ARG A 64 12.02 2.36 0.07
N ILE A 65 11.27 3.40 0.38
CA ILE A 65 9.81 3.43 0.29
C ILE A 65 9.42 4.67 -0.51
N MET A 66 8.49 4.50 -1.46
CA MET A 66 7.89 5.58 -2.22
C MET A 66 6.39 5.59 -1.98
N ILE A 67 5.83 6.77 -1.70
CA ILE A 67 4.40 6.98 -1.45
C ILE A 67 3.92 8.06 -2.41
N ILE A 68 2.98 7.72 -3.29
CA ILE A 68 2.42 8.61 -4.31
C ILE A 68 0.95 8.89 -3.96
N ASP A 69 0.59 10.17 -3.82
CA ASP A 69 -0.81 10.61 -3.62
C ASP A 69 -1.49 10.72 -4.99
N LEU A 70 -2.54 9.92 -5.22
CA LEU A 70 -3.32 9.97 -6.46
C LEU A 70 -4.56 10.88 -6.35
N GLY A 71 -4.84 11.42 -5.15
CA GLY A 71 -5.99 12.28 -4.87
C GLY A 71 -7.11 11.57 -4.11
N PHE A 72 -8.26 12.23 -4.03
CA PHE A 72 -9.40 11.75 -3.25
C PHE A 72 -10.05 10.52 -3.88
N ALA A 73 -10.44 9.56 -3.04
CA ALA A 73 -11.05 8.29 -3.47
C ALA A 73 -12.43 8.45 -4.16
N CYS A 74 -13.08 9.61 -4.04
CA CYS A 74 -14.35 9.91 -4.72
C CYS A 74 -14.18 10.37 -6.17
N GLY A 75 -12.96 10.39 -6.71
CA GLY A 75 -12.65 10.83 -8.07
C GLY A 75 -12.27 9.68 -9.00
N ASP A 76 -11.87 10.04 -10.21
CA ASP A 76 -11.43 9.10 -11.24
C ASP A 76 -9.96 8.69 -11.05
N VAL A 77 -9.69 8.01 -9.94
CA VAL A 77 -8.33 7.57 -9.59
C VAL A 77 -7.96 6.28 -10.31
N ASP A 78 -8.91 5.37 -10.47
CA ASP A 78 -8.63 4.05 -11.03
C ASP A 78 -8.22 4.15 -12.52
N ASN A 79 -8.73 5.14 -13.26
CA ASN A 79 -8.28 5.43 -14.64
C ASN A 79 -6.87 6.07 -14.72
N ARG A 80 -6.20 6.33 -13.60
CA ARG A 80 -4.84 6.89 -13.57
C ARG A 80 -3.77 5.81 -13.50
N ILE A 81 -4.16 4.54 -13.38
CA ILE A 81 -3.25 3.41 -13.22
C ILE A 81 -3.46 2.45 -14.38
N ASP A 82 -2.51 2.44 -15.30
CA ASP A 82 -2.44 1.41 -16.34
C ASP A 82 -1.61 0.23 -15.83
N LEU A 83 -2.22 -0.95 -15.82
CA LEU A 83 -1.56 -2.22 -15.51
C LEU A 83 -1.43 -3.03 -16.79
N ILE A 84 -0.22 -3.54 -17.06
CA ILE A 84 0.08 -4.34 -18.25
C ILE A 84 0.62 -5.71 -17.83
N GLY A 85 0.06 -6.78 -18.39
CA GLY A 85 0.51 -8.15 -18.16
C GLY A 85 -0.46 -8.96 -17.31
N VAL A 86 0.05 -9.95 -16.58
CA VAL A 86 -0.77 -10.85 -15.76
C VAL A 86 -1.35 -10.07 -14.58
N HIS A 87 -2.67 -10.00 -14.51
CA HIS A 87 -3.38 -9.47 -13.36
C HIS A 87 -3.48 -10.54 -12.28
N PRO A 88 -3.18 -10.21 -11.00
CA PRO A 88 -3.54 -11.10 -9.90
C PRO A 88 -5.04 -11.35 -9.93
N GLU A 89 -5.48 -12.61 -9.72
CA GLU A 89 -6.89 -12.93 -9.49
C GLU A 89 -7.42 -12.02 -8.37
N GLU A 90 -8.47 -11.24 -8.65
CA GLU A 90 -9.17 -10.48 -7.61
C GLU A 90 -9.77 -11.48 -6.62
N ASN A 91 -9.15 -11.63 -5.44
CA ASN A 91 -9.78 -12.35 -4.34
C ASN A 91 -10.95 -11.51 -3.86
N ASN A 92 -12.11 -11.72 -4.48
CA ASN A 92 -13.39 -11.17 -4.07
C ASN A 92 -13.86 -11.90 -2.80
N ASN A 93 -13.10 -11.77 -1.72
CA ASN A 93 -13.46 -12.30 -0.41
C ASN A 93 -14.47 -11.36 0.24
N GLN A 94 -15.69 -11.31 -0.31
CA GLN A 94 -16.88 -11.11 0.52
C GLN A 94 -17.03 -12.34 1.42
N ALA A 95 -16.17 -12.46 2.42
CA ALA A 95 -16.48 -13.28 3.58
C ALA A 95 -17.59 -12.55 4.35
N ILE A 96 -18.84 -12.84 4.00
CA ILE A 96 -19.97 -12.61 4.90
C ILE A 96 -19.73 -13.54 6.09
N ILE A 97 -19.23 -12.99 7.19
CA ILE A 97 -19.22 -13.68 8.48
C ILE A 97 -20.61 -13.45 9.08
N PHE A 98 -21.38 -14.54 9.17
CA PHE A 98 -22.64 -14.60 9.93
C PHE A 98 -22.36 -14.56 11.44
#